data_AF-A0A2T2TNW0-F1
#
_entry.id   AF-A0A2T2TNW0-F1
#
_cell.length_a   1.000
_cell.length_b   1.000
_cell.length_c   1.000
_cell.angle_alpha   90.00
_cell.angle_beta   90.00
_cell.angle_gamma   90.00
#
_symmetry.space_group_name_H-M   'P 1'
#
loop_
_entity.id
_entity.type
_entity.pdbx_description
1 polymer ?
#
loop_
_entity_poly.entity_id
_entity_poly.type
_entity_poly.pdbx_seq_one_letter_code
_entity_poly.pdbx_strand_id
1 'polypeptide(L)'
;MTPPVSSSETVRPEQAQARVDQLRERVNAALSELELREQPALLYEPVRYVLRGGGKRLRPVLLLLTAEAFGTDPHDALPAALAVE
;
A
#
# COMPACT_ATOMS: atom_id res chain seq x y z
N MET A 1 -26.70 6.60 12.97
CA MET A 1 -27.04 7.38 11.77
C MET A 1 -25.95 7.11 10.75
N THR A 2 -26.12 6.07 9.93
CA THR A 2 -25.17 5.72 8.86
C THR A 2 -25.29 6.77 7.75
N PRO A 3 -24.17 7.27 7.20
CA PRO A 3 -24.24 8.21 6.08
C PRO A 3 -24.90 7.50 4.89
N PRO A 4 -25.62 8.24 4.03
CA PRO A 4 -26.19 7.68 2.82
C PRO A 4 -25.06 7.22 1.90
N VAL A 5 -25.10 5.95 1.47
CA VAL A 5 -24.25 5.44 0.38
C VAL A 5 -24.70 6.19 -0.87
N SER A 6 -23.92 7.21 -1.25
CA SER A 6 -24.16 7.96 -2.48
C SER A 6 -24.04 7.00 -3.67
N SER A 7 -25.14 6.94 -4.43
CA SER A 7 -25.24 6.74 -5.88
C SER A 7 -24.07 6.02 -6.55
N SER A 8 -24.37 4.83 -7.09
CA SER A 8 -23.51 4.03 -7.96
C SER A 8 -23.02 4.80 -9.20
N GLU A 9 -21.91 5.54 -9.06
CA GLU A 9 -21.02 5.83 -10.18
C GLU A 9 -20.20 4.59 -10.46
N THR A 10 -20.48 3.93 -11.58
CA THR A 10 -19.68 2.81 -12.05
C THR A 10 -18.27 3.31 -12.33
N VAL A 11 -17.30 2.95 -11.48
CA VAL A 11 -15.89 3.29 -11.70
C VAL A 11 -15.43 2.62 -13.01
N ARG A 12 -14.91 3.41 -13.95
CA ARG A 12 -14.39 2.84 -15.20
C ARG A 12 -13.15 1.99 -14.89
N PRO A 13 -12.97 0.83 -15.55
CA PRO A 13 -11.82 -0.06 -15.29
C PRO A 13 -10.46 0.63 -15.35
N GLU A 14 -10.31 1.58 -16.27
CA GLU A 14 -9.12 2.40 -16.47
C GLU A 14 -8.83 3.35 -15.27
N GLN A 15 -9.87 3.91 -14.65
CA GLN A 15 -9.73 4.73 -13.44
C GLN A 15 -9.34 3.86 -12.22
N ALA A 16 -9.95 2.67 -12.11
CA ALA A 16 -9.61 1.72 -11.06
C ALA A 16 -8.15 1.24 -11.18
N GLN A 17 -7.71 0.91 -12.39
CA GLN A 17 -6.34 0.50 -12.66
C GLN A 17 -5.34 1.62 -12.35
N ALA A 18 -5.61 2.85 -12.80
CA ALA A 18 -4.77 4.00 -12.50
C ALA A 18 -4.63 4.24 -10.98
N ARG A 19 -5.73 4.08 -10.22
CA ARG A 19 -5.69 4.22 -8.76
C ARG A 19 -4.85 3.13 -8.09
N VAL A 20 -5.01 1.88 -8.52
CA VAL A 20 -4.21 0.74 -8.04
C VAL A 20 -2.72 0.98 -8.28
N ASP A 21 -2.36 1.45 -9.48
CA ASP A 21 -0.96 1.71 -9.82
C ASP A 21 -0.40 2.88 -9.02
N GLN A 22 -1.17 3.96 -8.82
CA GLN A 22 -0.76 5.08 -7.96
C GLN A 22 -0.48 4.64 -6.52
N LEU A 23 -1.35 3.81 -5.93
CA LEU A 23 -1.15 3.30 -4.57
C LEU A 23 0.03 2.33 -4.50
N ARG A 24 0.23 1.51 -5.54
CA ARG A 24 1.39 0.63 -5.65
C ARG A 24 2.70 1.42 -5.67
N GLU A 25 2.78 2.48 -6.48
CA GLU A 25 3.97 3.34 -6.54
C GLU A 25 4.27 3.98 -5.19
N ARG A 26 3.24 4.45 -4.49
CA ARG A 26 3.38 4.99 -3.14
C ARG A 26 3.96 3.98 -2.15
N VAL A 27 3.46 2.74 -2.18
CA VAL A 27 3.98 1.65 -1.34
C VAL A 27 5.42 1.33 -1.69
N ASN A 28 5.75 1.24 -2.98
CA ASN A 28 7.12 0.95 -3.42
C ASN A 28 8.10 2.06 -2.99
N ALA A 29 7.72 3.33 -3.14
CA ALA A 29 8.51 4.47 -2.66
C ALA A 29 8.76 4.36 -1.15
N ALA A 30 7.71 4.15 -0.36
CA ALA A 30 7.83 4.05 1.09
C ALA A 30 8.67 2.83 1.54
N LEU A 31 8.56 1.68 0.86
CA LEU A 31 9.41 0.51 1.12
C LEU A 31 10.89 0.79 0.79
N SER A 32 11.18 1.60 -0.24
CA SER A 32 12.55 1.95 -0.61
C SER A 32 13.21 2.89 0.39
N GLU A 33 12.41 3.68 1.12
CA GLU A 33 12.85 4.60 2.17
C GLU A 33 13.01 3.93 3.54
N LEU A 34 12.64 2.64 3.69
CA LEU A 34 12.81 1.92 4.94
C LEU A 34 14.29 1.73 5.29
N GLU A 35 14.72 2.42 6.34
CA GLU A 35 16.06 2.29 6.91
C GLU A 35 16.17 1.01 7.76
N LEU A 36 16.65 -0.07 7.12
CA LEU A 36 17.00 -1.29 7.82
C LEU A 36 18.42 -1.21 8.36
N ARG A 37 18.63 -1.68 9.59
CA ARG A 37 19.96 -1.73 10.21
C ARG A 37 20.94 -2.52 9.34
N GLU A 38 22.20 -2.09 9.32
CA GLU A 38 23.24 -2.80 8.57
C GLU A 38 23.68 -4.09 9.26
N GLN A 39 23.65 -4.13 10.60
CA GLN A 39 24.11 -5.25 11.41
C GLN A 39 23.04 -5.80 12.38
N PRO A 40 23.03 -7.12 12.62
CA PRO A 40 23.88 -8.13 11.97
C PRO A 40 23.43 -8.42 10.53
N ALA A 41 24.40 -8.49 9.60
CA ALA A 41 24.12 -8.63 8.16
C ALA A 41 23.26 -9.87 7.86
N LEU A 42 23.54 -10.99 8.53
CA LEU A 42 22.81 -12.26 8.38
C LEU A 42 21.29 -12.12 8.64
N LEU A 43 20.88 -11.14 9.45
CA LEU A 43 19.46 -10.89 9.75
C LEU A 43 18.84 -9.92 8.74
N TYR A 44 19.50 -8.82 8.42
CA TYR A 44 18.90 -7.72 7.65
C TYR A 44 19.12 -7.82 6.14
N GLU A 45 20.14 -8.53 5.67
CA GLU A 45 20.38 -8.74 4.25
C GLU A 45 19.27 -9.56 3.57
N PRO A 46 18.77 -10.66 4.16
CA PRO A 46 17.59 -11.36 3.64
C PRO A 46 16.34 -10.46 3.59
N VAL A 47 16.11 -9.64 4.62
CA VAL A 47 14.97 -8.71 4.66
C VAL A 47 15.09 -7.68 3.54
N ARG A 48 16.26 -7.06 3.36
CA ARG A 48 16.52 -6.14 2.23
C ARG A 48 16.29 -6.80 0.89
N TYR A 49 16.75 -8.04 0.71
CA TYR A 49 16.55 -8.79 -0.53
C TYR A 49 15.06 -8.99 -0.83
N VAL A 50 14.27 -9.43 0.16
CA VAL A 50 12.82 -9.64 0.00
C VAL A 50 12.11 -8.32 -0.33
N LEU A 51 12.42 -7.23 0.37
CA LEU A 51 11.76 -5.94 0.16
C LEU A 51 12.12 -5.31 -1.20
N ARG A 52 13.37 -5.48 -1.67
CA ARG A 52 13.81 -5.07 -3.01
C ARG A 52 13.18 -5.89 -4.14
N GLY A 53 12.65 -7.07 -3.84
CA GLY A 53 11.97 -7.92 -4.81
C GLY A 53 10.71 -7.26 -5.39
N GLY A 54 10.50 -7.45 -6.70
CA GLY A 54 9.32 -6.95 -7.41
C GLY A 54 8.07 -7.80 -7.11
N GLY A 55 7.30 -7.40 -6.11
CA GLY A 55 5.99 -7.99 -5.79
C GLY A 55 4.81 -7.24 -6.42
N LYS A 56 3.64 -7.89 -6.48
CA LYS A 56 2.38 -7.23 -6.95
C LYS A 56 1.82 -6.20 -5.97
N ARG A 57 2.31 -6.19 -4.70
CA ARG A 57 1.86 -5.33 -3.60
C ARG A 57 0.36 -5.43 -3.33
N LEU A 58 -0.21 -6.63 -3.48
CA LEU A 58 -1.66 -6.83 -3.38
C LEU A 58 -2.19 -6.49 -1.98
N ARG A 59 -1.53 -6.98 -0.92
CA ARG A 59 -1.93 -6.75 0.48
C ARG A 59 -1.94 -5.26 0.86
N PRO A 60 -0.84 -4.50 0.69
CA PRO A 60 -0.82 -3.08 1.03
C PRO A 60 -1.81 -2.26 0.18
N VAL A 61 -1.94 -2.52 -1.12
CA VAL A 61 -2.89 -1.78 -1.96
C VAL A 61 -4.33 -2.03 -1.55
N LEU A 62 -4.72 -3.28 -1.25
CA LEU A 62 -6.06 -3.60 -0.75
C LEU A 62 -6.34 -2.91 0.58
N LEU A 63 -5.36 -2.84 1.49
CA LEU A 63 -5.51 -2.14 2.76
C LEU A 63 -5.77 -0.65 2.52
N LEU A 64 -4.97 0.01 1.66
CA LEU A 64 -5.13 1.43 1.36
C LEU A 64 -6.49 1.73 0.70
N LEU A 65 -6.91 0.93 -0.28
CA LEU A 65 -8.24 1.05 -0.89
C LEU A 65 -9.36 0.86 0.13
N THR A 66 -9.19 -0.07 1.07
CA THR A 66 -10.16 -0.29 2.15
C THR A 66 -10.21 0.93 3.07
N ALA A 67 -9.06 1.48 3.47
CA ALA A 67 -8.98 2.69 4.28
C ALA A 67 -9.70 3.87 3.60
N GLU A 68 -9.48 4.08 2.29
CA GLU A 68 -10.19 5.08 1.48
C GLU A 68 -11.70 4.88 1.48
N ALA A 69 -12.15 3.63 1.30
CA ALA A 69 -13.57 3.29 1.28
C ALA A 69 -14.28 3.61 2.62
N PHE A 70 -13.53 3.60 3.73
CA PHE A 70 -14.00 4.01 5.06
C PHE A 70 -13.67 5.49 5.39
N GLY A 71 -13.22 6.28 4.42
CA GLY A 71 -12.98 7.72 4.57
C GLY A 71 -11.68 8.09 5.25
N THR A 72 -10.71 7.18 5.31
CA THR A 72 -9.36 7.42 5.85
C THR A 72 -8.41 7.83 4.73
N ASP A 73 -7.53 8.81 4.96
CA ASP A 73 -6.48 9.17 4.01
C ASP A 73 -5.49 7.99 3.88
N PRO A 74 -5.16 7.54 2.66
CA PRO A 74 -4.12 6.53 2.43
C PRO A 74 -2.77 6.84 3.06
N HIS A 75 -2.45 8.12 3.23
CA HIS A 75 -1.26 8.57 3.94
C HIS A 75 -1.23 8.04 5.37
N ASP A 76 -2.35 8.15 6.08
CA ASP A 76 -2.45 7.77 7.49
C ASP A 76 -2.48 6.25 7.66
N ALA A 77 -3.00 5.53 6.65
CA ALA A 77 -3.01 4.07 6.61
C ALA A 77 -1.70 3.45 6.07
N LEU A 78 -0.77 4.26 5.54
CA LEU A 78 0.46 3.78 4.92
C LEU A 78 1.33 2.92 5.87
N PRO A 79 1.54 3.28 7.16
CA PRO A 79 2.31 2.43 8.07
C PRO A 79 1.70 1.04 8.24
N ALA A 80 0.37 0.94 8.30
CA ALA A 80 -0.33 -0.33 8.38
C ALA A 80 -0.21 -1.14 7.07
N ALA A 81 -0.27 -0.47 5.92
CA ALA A 81 -0.04 -1.09 4.62
C ALA A 81 1.38 -1.70 4.54
N LEU A 82 2.41 -0.98 4.99
CA LEU A 82 3.79 -1.49 4.99
C LEU A 82 3.96 -2.68 5.95
N ALA A 83 3.28 -2.67 7.10
CA ALA A 83 3.41 -3.74 8.10
C ALA A 83 2.82 -5.09 7.65
N VAL A 84 1.82 -5.08 6.76
CA VAL A 84 1.18 -6.31 6.25
C VAL A 84 1.88 -6.90 5.03
N GLU A 85 2.86 -6.21 4.45
CA GLU A 85 3.67 -6.67 3.32
C GLU A 85 4.85 -7.52 3.80
#